data_AF-A0A239C4U3-F1
#
_entry.id   AF-A0A239C4U3-F1
#
_cell.length_a   1.000
_cell.length_b   1.000
_cell.length_c   1.000
_cell.angle_alpha   90.00
_cell.angle_beta   90.00
_cell.angle_gamma   90.00
#
_symmetry.space_group_name_H-M   'P 1'
#
loop_
_entity.id
_entity.type
_entity.pdbx_description
1 polymer ?
#
loop_
_entity_poly.entity_id
_entity_poly.type
_entity_poly.pdbx_seq_one_letter_code
_entity_poly.pdbx_strand_id
1 'polypeptide(L)'
;MSAPKGAVPRRRASAKDGSWKRWLAASLAVLLGAAVPVPASGQAARPGAPLDGIFRDWLDAFNSGDPGRIKSVYARYAGDPEPIFALEQAEDTCGVTVDRIAARSATAMTVLLRQRCLPGLQRLKLELADSGASTLKVLDLWPLPLPDDQAIDATAAIARRLAARDDFAGSLIIRRGDTRLLAQSWGLVDPPRAQPITLDTPMFLASAGKMFTAVAVLQLVDAGRWRWMRR
;
A
#
# COMPACT_ATOMS: atom_id res chain seq x y z
N MET A 1 28.36 30.72 39.42
CA MET A 1 29.38 30.62 38.36
C MET A 1 28.68 30.07 37.13
N SER A 2 28.04 30.94 36.35
CA SER A 2 28.58 31.61 35.16
C SER A 2 28.24 30.84 33.89
N ALA A 3 27.14 31.23 33.26
CA ALA A 3 26.99 31.18 31.81
C ALA A 3 27.82 32.32 31.18
N PRO A 4 28.17 32.23 29.89
CA PRO A 4 27.58 33.16 28.90
C PRO A 4 27.15 32.43 27.62
N LYS A 5 25.97 32.73 27.04
CA LYS A 5 25.67 33.80 26.07
C LYS A 5 26.45 33.69 24.75
N GLY A 6 25.70 33.46 23.66
CA GLY A 6 26.14 33.61 22.28
C GLY A 6 24.96 33.58 21.31
N ALA A 7 24.13 34.62 21.31
CA ALA A 7 23.19 34.91 20.24
C ALA A 7 23.83 35.93 19.29
N VAL A 8 23.71 35.72 17.97
CA VAL A 8 23.98 36.76 16.95
C VAL A 8 22.84 36.74 15.91
N PRO A 9 22.32 37.89 15.44
CA PRO A 9 20.99 38.00 14.83
C PRO A 9 20.99 38.26 13.31
N ARG A 10 19.78 38.06 12.74
CA ARG A 10 19.12 38.77 11.62
C ARG A 10 19.92 39.18 10.37
N ARG A 11 19.40 38.76 9.21
CA ARG A 11 19.13 39.68 8.09
C ARG A 11 17.74 39.44 7.49
N ARG A 12 16.87 40.44 7.65
CA ARG A 12 15.75 40.76 6.75
C ARG A 12 16.29 41.75 5.71
N ALA A 13 15.91 41.56 4.45
CA ALA A 13 15.75 42.60 3.44
C ALA A 13 14.60 42.09 2.56
N SER A 14 13.37 42.61 2.66
CA SER A 14 12.86 43.92 2.24
C SER A 14 12.90 44.12 0.72
N ALA A 15 11.71 43.90 0.14
CA ALA A 15 11.02 44.63 -0.92
C ALA A 15 11.84 45.43 -1.94
N LYS A 16 11.43 45.33 -3.21
CA LYS A 16 11.11 46.51 -4.01
C LYS A 16 10.16 46.17 -5.16
N ASP A 17 8.98 46.77 -5.05
CA ASP A 17 8.10 47.09 -6.16
C ASP A 17 8.83 47.97 -7.18
N GLY A 18 8.54 47.73 -8.46
CA GLY A 18 9.12 48.45 -9.60
C GLY A 18 8.10 48.63 -10.71
N SER A 19 6.96 49.23 -10.36
CA SER A 19 5.99 49.80 -11.30
C SER A 19 6.66 50.93 -12.07
N TRP A 20 6.94 50.75 -13.36
CA TRP A 20 7.29 51.84 -14.27
C TRP A 20 6.25 51.98 -15.37
N LYS A 21 5.63 53.16 -15.35
CA LYS A 21 4.61 53.64 -16.26
C LYS A 21 5.23 54.07 -17.60
N ARG A 22 4.48 53.77 -18.65
CA ARG A 22 4.17 54.61 -19.84
C ARG A 22 5.27 54.92 -20.84
N TRP A 23 5.05 54.44 -22.06
CA TRP A 23 5.13 55.27 -23.26
C TRP A 23 3.86 55.06 -24.11
N LEU A 24 3.27 56.17 -24.52
CA LEU A 24 2.19 56.30 -25.49
C LEU A 24 2.80 56.35 -26.89
N ALA A 25 2.24 55.60 -27.84
CA ALA A 25 2.10 56.06 -29.22
C ALA A 25 1.06 55.21 -29.94
N ALA A 26 0.10 55.90 -30.54
CA ALA A 26 -0.97 55.35 -31.35
C ALA A 26 -0.44 54.80 -32.68
N SER A 27 -1.02 53.70 -33.14
CA SER A 27 -1.14 53.37 -34.56
C SER A 27 -2.30 52.40 -34.71
N LEU A 28 -3.46 52.97 -35.06
CA LEU A 28 -4.64 52.24 -35.51
C LEU A 28 -4.34 51.76 -36.93
N ALA A 29 -4.06 50.48 -37.12
CA ALA A 29 -4.05 49.83 -38.42
C ALA A 29 -5.20 48.83 -38.44
N VAL A 30 -6.33 49.24 -39.02
CA VAL A 30 -7.42 48.34 -39.38
C VAL A 30 -6.92 47.48 -40.54
N LEU A 31 -6.54 46.24 -40.24
CA LEU A 31 -6.33 45.19 -41.23
C LEU A 31 -7.53 44.24 -41.14
N LEU A 32 -8.43 44.34 -42.12
CA LEU A 32 -9.39 43.27 -42.43
C LEU A 32 -8.59 42.05 -42.93
N GLY A 33 -8.19 41.18 -42.00
CA GLY A 33 -7.72 39.84 -42.32
C GLY A 33 -8.91 38.91 -42.42
N ALA A 34 -9.12 38.34 -43.61
CA ALA A 34 -10.02 37.21 -43.80
C ALA A 34 -9.62 36.10 -42.81
N ALA A 35 -10.53 35.74 -41.91
CA ALA A 35 -10.35 34.62 -40.99
C ALA A 35 -10.32 33.33 -41.83
N VAL A 36 -9.11 32.85 -42.12
CA VAL A 36 -8.93 31.48 -42.59
C VAL A 36 -9.27 30.57 -41.41
N PRO A 37 -10.26 29.67 -41.53
CA PRO A 37 -10.54 28.72 -40.48
C PRO A 37 -9.32 27.82 -40.31
N VAL A 38 -8.62 27.98 -39.19
CA VAL A 38 -7.59 27.03 -38.76
C VAL A 38 -8.34 25.73 -38.47
N PRO A 39 -8.07 24.62 -39.20
CA PRO A 39 -8.67 23.36 -38.85
C PRO A 39 -8.24 23.02 -37.43
N ALA A 40 -9.21 22.79 -36.56
CA ALA A 40 -8.97 22.31 -35.20
C ALA A 40 -8.11 21.05 -35.32
N SER A 41 -6.82 21.19 -35.00
CA SER A 41 -5.91 20.06 -34.99
C SER A 41 -6.44 19.09 -33.94
N GLY A 42 -6.85 17.90 -34.37
CA GLY A 42 -7.28 16.84 -33.47
C GLY A 42 -6.22 16.69 -32.38
N GLN A 43 -6.64 16.86 -31.13
CA GLN A 43 -5.76 16.77 -29.98
C GLN A 43 -5.13 15.38 -30.01
N ALA A 44 -3.87 15.28 -30.45
CA ALA A 44 -3.14 14.02 -30.45
C ALA A 44 -3.27 13.44 -29.04
N ALA A 45 -3.79 12.21 -28.95
CA ALA A 45 -4.07 11.58 -27.67
C ALA A 45 -2.79 11.64 -26.83
N ARG A 46 -2.88 12.24 -25.63
CA ARG A 46 -1.72 12.31 -24.73
C ARG A 46 -1.20 10.90 -24.51
N PRO A 47 0.12 10.66 -24.58
CA PRO A 47 0.68 9.36 -24.27
C PRO A 47 0.11 8.80 -22.96
N GLY A 48 -0.58 7.66 -23.04
CA GLY A 48 -1.16 6.95 -21.90
C GLY A 48 -2.60 7.33 -21.53
N ALA A 49 -3.34 8.09 -22.34
CA ALA A 49 -4.73 8.45 -22.04
C ALA A 49 -5.68 7.26 -21.75
N PRO A 50 -5.62 6.12 -22.49
CA PRO A 50 -6.38 4.92 -22.14
C PRO A 50 -5.95 4.32 -20.80
N LEU A 51 -4.64 4.25 -20.56
CA LEU A 51 -4.06 3.67 -19.35
C LEU A 51 -4.38 4.50 -18.09
N ASP A 52 -4.48 5.82 -18.21
CA ASP A 52 -4.95 6.71 -17.14
C ASP A 52 -6.40 6.45 -16.76
N GLY A 53 -7.26 6.18 -17.75
CA GLY A 53 -8.65 5.79 -17.51
C GLY A 53 -8.71 4.51 -16.71
N ILE A 54 -8.00 3.47 -17.18
CA ILE A 54 -7.91 2.18 -16.49
C ILE A 54 -7.38 2.33 -15.06
N PHE A 55 -6.30 3.10 -14.88
CA PHE A 55 -5.73 3.33 -13.55
C PHE A 55 -6.72 4.02 -12.60
N ARG A 56 -7.46 5.04 -13.06
CA ARG A 56 -8.48 5.71 -12.23
C ARG A 56 -9.64 4.78 -11.87
N ASP A 57 -10.18 4.06 -12.85
CA ASP A 57 -11.27 3.11 -12.62
C ASP A 57 -10.86 2.04 -11.61
N TRP A 58 -9.63 1.52 -11.75
CA TRP A 58 -9.05 0.56 -10.82
C TRP A 58 -8.87 1.15 -9.42
N LEU A 59 -8.30 2.35 -9.31
CA LEU A 59 -8.05 2.99 -8.03
C LEU A 59 -9.35 3.28 -7.28
N ASP A 60 -10.40 3.72 -7.99
CA ASP A 60 -11.71 4.01 -7.42
C ASP A 60 -12.43 2.73 -6.98
N ALA A 61 -12.36 1.64 -7.78
CA ALA A 61 -12.92 0.36 -7.40
C ALA A 61 -12.20 -0.25 -6.20
N PHE A 62 -10.86 -0.30 -6.23
CA PHE A 62 -10.04 -0.84 -5.15
C PHE A 62 -10.27 -0.08 -3.84
N ASN A 63 -10.30 1.26 -3.89
CA ASN A 63 -10.54 2.09 -2.71
C ASN A 63 -11.99 2.13 -2.23
N SER A 64 -12.94 1.64 -3.01
CA SER A 64 -14.33 1.53 -2.57
C SER A 64 -14.54 0.41 -1.55
N GLY A 65 -13.66 -0.61 -1.55
CA GLY A 65 -13.84 -1.83 -0.76
C GLY A 65 -15.06 -2.68 -1.16
N ASP A 66 -15.78 -2.29 -2.22
CA ASP A 66 -16.96 -3.02 -2.69
C ASP A 66 -16.55 -4.21 -3.58
N PRO A 67 -16.88 -5.45 -3.20
CA PRO A 67 -16.47 -6.63 -3.96
C PRO A 67 -16.99 -6.64 -5.40
N GLY A 68 -18.20 -6.12 -5.64
CA GLY A 68 -18.81 -6.10 -6.97
C GLY A 68 -18.08 -5.15 -7.93
N ARG A 69 -17.69 -3.96 -7.46
CA ARG A 69 -16.90 -2.98 -8.21
C ARG A 69 -15.51 -3.51 -8.52
N ILE A 70 -14.85 -4.14 -7.55
CA ILE A 70 -13.53 -4.74 -7.75
C ILE A 70 -13.61 -5.85 -8.80
N LYS A 71 -14.53 -6.81 -8.65
CA LYS A 71 -14.75 -7.88 -9.63
C LYS A 71 -15.03 -7.34 -11.04
N SER A 72 -15.87 -6.32 -11.15
CA SER A 72 -16.21 -5.71 -12.46
C SER A 72 -14.99 -5.12 -13.17
N VAL A 73 -14.12 -4.39 -12.45
CA VAL A 73 -12.90 -3.80 -13.01
C VAL A 73 -11.90 -4.89 -13.42
N TYR A 74 -11.68 -5.89 -12.58
CA TYR A 74 -10.72 -6.96 -12.89
C TYR A 74 -11.20 -7.85 -14.03
N ALA A 75 -12.50 -8.19 -14.09
CA ALA A 75 -13.08 -8.90 -15.22
C ALA A 75 -12.90 -8.12 -16.53
N ARG A 76 -13.17 -6.80 -16.48
CA ARG A 76 -13.10 -5.92 -17.65
C ARG A 76 -11.68 -5.73 -18.18
N TYR A 77 -10.72 -5.48 -17.29
CA TYR A 77 -9.38 -5.06 -17.70
C TYR A 77 -8.35 -6.19 -17.65
N ALA A 78 -8.43 -7.10 -16.68
CA ALA A 78 -7.44 -8.16 -16.49
C ALA A 78 -7.94 -9.57 -16.89
N GLY A 79 -9.22 -9.71 -17.26
CA GLY A 79 -9.81 -11.01 -17.58
C GLY A 79 -9.97 -11.93 -16.36
N ASP A 80 -9.98 -11.37 -15.16
CA ASP A 80 -10.08 -12.10 -13.89
C ASP A 80 -11.41 -11.76 -13.18
N PRO A 81 -12.46 -12.60 -13.32
CA PRO A 81 -13.76 -12.33 -12.71
C PRO A 81 -13.80 -12.59 -11.20
N GLU A 82 -12.84 -13.33 -10.66
CA GLU A 82 -12.79 -13.71 -9.23
C GLU A 82 -11.40 -13.40 -8.64
N PRO A 83 -11.04 -12.10 -8.54
CA PRO A 83 -9.70 -11.67 -8.14
C PRO A 83 -9.53 -11.72 -6.61
N ILE A 84 -9.46 -12.94 -6.05
CA ILE A 84 -9.42 -13.18 -4.59
C ILE A 84 -8.35 -12.33 -3.91
N PHE A 85 -7.13 -12.32 -4.45
CA PHE A 85 -6.03 -11.53 -3.89
C PHE A 85 -6.27 -10.01 -3.92
N ALA A 86 -7.01 -9.50 -4.90
CA ALA A 86 -7.33 -8.08 -4.95
C ALA A 86 -8.37 -7.69 -3.90
N LEU A 87 -9.33 -8.59 -3.64
CA LEU A 87 -10.36 -8.40 -2.60
C LEU A 87 -9.71 -8.37 -1.22
N GLU A 88 -8.89 -9.38 -0.91
CA GLU A 88 -8.13 -9.46 0.34
C GLU A 88 -7.22 -8.24 0.52
N GLN A 89 -6.47 -7.84 -0.51
CA GLN A 89 -5.62 -6.66 -0.42
C GLN A 89 -6.38 -5.35 -0.23
N ALA A 90 -7.56 -5.19 -0.84
CA ALA A 90 -8.37 -3.99 -0.63
C ALA A 90 -8.85 -3.89 0.84
N GLU A 91 -9.24 -5.02 1.42
CA GLU A 91 -9.64 -5.13 2.82
C GLU A 91 -8.47 -4.88 3.78
N ASP A 92 -7.37 -5.62 3.63
CA ASP A 92 -6.20 -5.57 4.52
C ASP A 92 -5.53 -4.19 4.56
N THR A 93 -5.57 -3.48 3.44
CA THR A 93 -4.93 -2.16 3.31
C THR A 93 -5.88 -1.00 3.61
N CYS A 94 -7.19 -1.28 3.70
CA CYS A 94 -8.28 -0.31 3.61
C CYS A 94 -8.20 0.60 2.37
N GLY A 95 -7.67 0.06 1.27
CA GLY A 95 -7.30 0.81 0.09
C GLY A 95 -5.95 1.53 0.18
N VAL A 96 -5.69 2.33 -0.83
CA VAL A 96 -4.40 2.96 -1.11
C VAL A 96 -4.53 4.45 -1.45
N THR A 97 -3.42 5.16 -1.31
CA THR A 97 -3.21 6.50 -1.85
C THR A 97 -2.02 6.49 -2.80
N VAL A 98 -2.01 7.40 -3.77
CA VAL A 98 -0.89 7.53 -4.69
C VAL A 98 0.26 8.23 -3.98
N ASP A 99 1.39 7.55 -3.86
CA ASP A 99 2.63 8.14 -3.36
C ASP A 99 3.39 8.81 -4.51
N ARG A 100 3.63 8.05 -5.60
CA ARG A 100 4.31 8.57 -6.80
C ARG A 100 4.04 7.71 -8.03
N ILE A 101 3.93 8.33 -9.20
CA ILE A 101 4.06 7.63 -10.50
C ILE A 101 5.56 7.44 -10.79
N ALA A 102 6.06 6.21 -10.68
CA ALA A 102 7.48 5.90 -10.82
C ALA A 102 7.94 5.83 -12.28
N ALA A 103 7.08 5.31 -13.16
CA ALA A 103 7.35 5.24 -14.59
C ALA A 103 6.04 5.28 -15.37
N ARG A 104 6.06 5.84 -16.57
CA ARG A 104 4.88 5.95 -17.43
C ARG A 104 5.25 6.06 -18.90
N SER A 105 4.52 5.34 -19.75
CA SER A 105 4.58 5.40 -21.21
C SER A 105 3.17 5.38 -21.81
N ALA A 106 3.06 5.21 -23.13
CA ALA A 106 1.77 5.04 -23.80
C ALA A 106 1.07 3.71 -23.45
N THR A 107 1.83 2.68 -23.07
CA THR A 107 1.33 1.31 -22.88
C THR A 107 1.65 0.72 -21.50
N ALA A 108 2.44 1.39 -20.66
CA ALA A 108 2.81 0.91 -19.34
C ALA A 108 2.83 2.02 -18.29
N MET A 109 2.50 1.65 -17.04
CA MET A 109 2.54 2.54 -15.89
C MET A 109 3.03 1.76 -14.67
N THR A 110 3.90 2.38 -13.89
CA THR A 110 4.30 1.88 -12.57
C THR A 110 4.02 2.96 -11.54
N VAL A 111 3.21 2.61 -10.55
CA VAL A 111 2.78 3.52 -9.48
C VAL A 111 3.23 2.95 -8.14
N LEU A 112 3.86 3.79 -7.33
CA LEU A 112 4.05 3.55 -5.91
C LEU A 112 2.82 4.05 -5.18
N LEU A 113 2.24 3.17 -4.39
CA LEU A 113 1.01 3.34 -3.63
C LEU A 113 1.34 3.19 -2.15
N ARG A 114 0.65 3.95 -1.31
CA ARG A 114 0.74 3.85 0.15
C ARG A 114 -0.55 3.25 0.68
N GLN A 115 -0.44 2.22 1.49
CA GLN A 115 -1.59 1.59 2.15
C GLN A 115 -2.21 2.60 3.15
N ARG A 116 -3.54 2.60 3.30
CA ARG A 116 -4.21 3.57 4.18
C ARG A 116 -4.19 3.16 5.65
N CYS A 117 -4.34 1.86 5.91
CA CYS A 117 -4.38 1.33 7.28
C CYS A 117 -3.07 0.76 7.77
N LEU A 118 -2.10 0.59 6.88
CA LEU A 118 -0.79 0.03 7.14
C LEU A 118 0.28 1.00 6.64
N PRO A 119 1.48 1.05 7.24
CA PRO A 119 2.55 1.94 6.78
C PRO A 119 3.24 1.47 5.47
N GLY A 120 2.81 0.33 4.91
CA GLY A 120 3.42 -0.29 3.74
C GLY A 120 3.26 0.50 2.45
N LEU A 121 4.28 0.40 1.59
CA LEU A 121 4.18 0.79 0.19
C LEU A 121 3.85 -0.43 -0.66
N GLN A 122 3.14 -0.21 -1.76
CA GLN A 122 2.91 -1.21 -2.80
C GLN A 122 3.33 -0.65 -4.15
N ARG A 123 3.75 -1.54 -5.04
CA ARG A 123 4.02 -1.21 -6.43
C ARG A 123 2.92 -1.81 -7.28
N LEU A 124 2.16 -0.93 -7.94
CA LEU A 124 1.24 -1.30 -9.01
C LEU A 124 1.98 -1.21 -10.35
N LYS A 125 1.92 -2.28 -11.13
CA LYS A 125 2.36 -2.30 -12.52
C LYS A 125 1.16 -2.58 -13.41
N LEU A 126 0.95 -1.70 -14.39
CA LEU A 126 -0.07 -1.84 -15.42
C LEU A 126 0.61 -1.89 -16.79
N GLU A 127 0.26 -2.86 -17.62
CA GLU A 127 0.66 -2.92 -19.02
C GLU A 127 -0.53 -3.29 -19.91
N LEU A 128 -0.77 -2.48 -20.94
CA LEU A 128 -1.77 -2.78 -21.97
C LEU A 128 -1.38 -4.05 -22.74
N ALA A 129 -2.38 -4.80 -23.19
CA ALA A 129 -2.18 -5.93 -24.07
C ALA A 129 -1.42 -5.51 -25.34
N ASP A 130 -1.90 -4.47 -26.01
CA ASP A 130 -1.31 -3.87 -27.22
C ASP A 130 -1.46 -2.34 -27.24
N SER A 131 -0.80 -1.66 -28.19
CA SER A 131 -0.98 -0.23 -28.41
C SER A 131 -2.41 0.09 -28.81
N GLY A 132 -3.14 0.83 -27.98
CA GLY A 132 -4.55 1.18 -28.20
C GLY A 132 -5.55 0.17 -27.65
N ALA A 133 -5.09 -0.92 -27.01
CA ALA A 133 -5.97 -1.85 -26.31
C ALA A 133 -6.66 -1.19 -25.12
N SER A 134 -7.85 -1.70 -24.78
CA SER A 134 -8.59 -1.36 -23.56
C SER A 134 -8.39 -2.37 -22.43
N THR A 135 -7.61 -3.43 -22.65
CA THR A 135 -7.33 -4.50 -21.70
C THR A 135 -5.85 -4.52 -21.30
N LEU A 136 -5.57 -5.13 -20.16
CA LEU A 136 -4.24 -5.28 -19.56
C LEU A 136 -3.74 -6.71 -19.76
N LYS A 137 -2.46 -6.83 -20.12
CA LYS A 137 -1.70 -8.10 -19.98
C LYS A 137 -0.98 -8.20 -18.64
N VAL A 138 -0.77 -7.06 -17.97
CA VAL A 138 -0.23 -6.99 -16.61
C VAL A 138 -1.10 -6.06 -15.78
N LEU A 139 -1.66 -6.59 -14.71
CA LEU A 139 -2.16 -5.86 -13.56
C LEU A 139 -1.55 -6.54 -12.35
N ASP A 140 -0.55 -5.91 -11.76
CA ASP A 140 0.27 -6.56 -10.75
C ASP A 140 0.49 -5.62 -9.56
N LEU A 141 0.06 -6.05 -8.37
CA LEU A 141 0.12 -5.27 -7.14
C LEU A 141 0.94 -6.04 -6.11
N TRP A 142 2.17 -5.57 -5.88
CA TRP A 142 3.09 -6.19 -4.92
C TRP A 142 3.38 -5.27 -3.74
N PRO A 143 3.32 -5.76 -2.50
CA PRO A 143 3.85 -5.03 -1.35
C PRO A 143 5.37 -4.90 -1.46
N LEU A 144 5.88 -3.74 -1.03
CA LEU A 144 7.30 -3.51 -0.82
C LEU A 144 7.65 -3.83 0.63
N PRO A 145 8.83 -4.42 0.88
CA PRO A 145 9.25 -4.73 2.24
C PRO A 145 9.36 -3.47 3.08
N LEU A 146 8.80 -3.53 4.29
CA LEU A 146 9.04 -2.54 5.32
C LEU A 146 10.39 -2.81 5.97
N PRO A 147 11.13 -1.76 6.39
CA PRO A 147 12.23 -1.92 7.33
C PRO A 147 11.77 -2.69 8.58
N ASP A 148 12.68 -3.49 9.16
CA ASP A 148 12.34 -4.42 10.24
C ASP A 148 11.62 -3.75 11.41
N ASP A 149 12.11 -2.59 11.87
CA ASP A 149 11.51 -1.82 12.97
C ASP A 149 10.08 -1.39 12.64
N GLN A 150 9.85 -0.85 11.45
CA GLN A 150 8.53 -0.46 10.98
C GLN A 150 7.60 -1.67 10.81
N ALA A 151 8.13 -2.82 10.40
CA ALA A 151 7.35 -4.05 10.28
C ALA A 151 6.86 -4.54 11.66
N ILE A 152 7.75 -4.54 12.67
CA ILE A 152 7.39 -4.91 14.05
C ILE A 152 6.30 -3.98 14.61
N ASP A 153 6.47 -2.66 14.43
CA ASP A 153 5.49 -1.67 14.89
C ASP A 153 4.14 -1.81 14.15
N ALA A 154 4.18 -2.05 12.85
CA ALA A 154 2.99 -2.30 12.04
C ALA A 154 2.24 -3.54 12.52
N THR A 155 2.94 -4.65 12.78
CA THR A 155 2.32 -5.88 13.31
C THR A 155 1.60 -5.63 14.64
N ALA A 156 2.23 -4.91 15.57
CA ALA A 156 1.59 -4.55 16.84
C ALA A 156 0.37 -3.63 16.66
N ALA A 157 0.42 -2.69 15.71
CA ALA A 157 -0.69 -1.81 15.39
C ALA A 157 -1.89 -2.56 14.77
N ILE A 158 -1.63 -3.51 13.88
CA ILE A 158 -2.66 -4.39 13.29
C ILE A 158 -3.36 -5.19 14.38
N ALA A 159 -2.59 -5.89 15.22
CA ALA A 159 -3.14 -6.70 16.31
C ALA A 159 -4.01 -5.86 17.25
N ARG A 160 -3.56 -4.64 17.61
CA ARG A 160 -4.34 -3.70 18.43
C ARG A 160 -5.66 -3.31 17.76
N ARG A 161 -5.64 -3.01 16.45
CA ARG A 161 -6.84 -2.64 15.70
C ARG A 161 -7.85 -3.78 15.63
N LEU A 162 -7.39 -4.99 15.34
CA LEU A 162 -8.25 -6.18 15.28
C LEU A 162 -8.83 -6.49 16.66
N ALA A 163 -8.03 -6.41 17.71
CA ALA A 163 -8.51 -6.59 19.08
C ALA A 163 -9.54 -5.54 19.52
N ALA A 164 -9.37 -4.28 19.10
CA ALA A 164 -10.36 -3.23 19.37
C ALA A 164 -11.72 -3.47 18.67
N ARG A 165 -11.76 -4.34 17.66
CA ARG A 165 -12.97 -4.75 16.93
C ARG A 165 -13.49 -6.12 17.35
N ASP A 166 -12.85 -6.75 18.34
CA ASP A 166 -13.13 -8.14 18.75
C ASP A 166 -12.87 -9.19 17.65
N ASP A 167 -12.11 -8.80 16.62
CA ASP A 167 -11.71 -9.69 15.51
C ASP A 167 -10.44 -10.49 15.86
N PHE A 168 -9.79 -10.18 17.00
CA PHE A 168 -8.57 -10.85 17.45
C PHE A 168 -8.40 -10.80 18.98
N ALA A 169 -8.10 -11.94 19.60
CA ALA A 169 -7.65 -12.03 20.99
C ALA A 169 -6.50 -13.04 21.07
N GLY A 170 -5.37 -12.67 21.67
CA GLY A 170 -4.19 -13.52 21.70
C GLY A 170 -2.88 -12.78 21.97
N SER A 171 -1.78 -13.50 21.78
CA SER A 171 -0.41 -13.01 22.02
C SER A 171 0.42 -13.12 20.76
N LEU A 172 1.24 -12.11 20.47
CA LEU A 172 2.24 -12.13 19.41
C LEU A 172 3.64 -12.01 20.01
N ILE A 173 4.52 -12.93 19.61
CA ILE A 173 5.93 -12.96 20.02
C ILE A 173 6.80 -13.01 18.77
N ILE A 174 7.70 -12.04 18.62
CA ILE A 174 8.67 -11.98 17.52
C ILE A 174 10.07 -11.90 18.11
N ARG A 175 10.97 -12.78 17.67
CA ARG A 175 12.35 -12.86 18.15
C ARG A 175 13.33 -12.93 16.99
N ARG A 176 14.54 -12.40 17.21
CA ARG A 176 15.71 -12.53 16.35
C ARG A 176 16.87 -13.05 17.19
N GLY A 177 17.20 -14.33 16.99
CA GLY A 177 18.08 -15.05 17.93
C GLY A 177 17.52 -14.94 19.34
N ASP A 178 18.36 -14.47 20.28
CA ASP A 178 17.94 -14.29 21.67
C ASP A 178 17.14 -13.00 21.91
N THR A 179 17.20 -12.04 20.98
CA THR A 179 16.55 -10.74 21.13
C THR A 179 15.06 -10.85 20.88
N ARG A 180 14.25 -10.33 21.83
CA ARG A 180 12.80 -10.24 21.70
C ARG A 180 12.43 -8.88 21.11
N LEU A 181 11.91 -8.90 19.89
CA LEU A 181 11.52 -7.70 19.14
C LEU A 181 10.08 -7.28 19.44
N LEU A 182 9.19 -8.26 19.67
CA LEU A 182 7.81 -8.05 20.11
C LEU A 182 7.42 -9.15 21.10
N ALA A 183 6.71 -8.79 22.16
CA ALA A 183 5.95 -9.74 22.97
C ALA A 183 4.82 -8.99 23.67
N GLN A 184 3.63 -9.08 23.09
CA GLN A 184 2.45 -8.35 23.55
C GLN A 184 1.23 -9.26 23.45
N SER A 185 0.22 -8.93 24.25
CA SER A 185 -1.03 -9.67 24.36
C SER A 185 -2.20 -8.69 24.25
N TRP A 186 -3.29 -9.14 23.64
CA TRP A 186 -4.50 -8.36 23.43
C TRP A 186 -5.74 -9.21 23.70
N GLY A 187 -6.82 -8.55 24.10
CA GLY A 187 -8.10 -9.19 24.36
C GLY A 187 -8.20 -9.83 25.74
N LEU A 188 -9.34 -10.45 25.98
CA LEU A 188 -9.68 -11.15 27.21
C LEU A 188 -9.86 -12.64 26.91
N VAL A 189 -9.64 -13.48 27.92
CA VAL A 189 -10.09 -14.87 27.90
C VAL A 189 -11.62 -14.89 27.95
N ASP A 190 -12.23 -15.73 27.13
CA ASP A 190 -13.68 -15.90 27.11
C ASP A 190 -14.25 -16.32 28.49
N PRO A 191 -15.52 -15.98 28.78
CA PRO A 191 -16.19 -16.31 30.04
C PRO A 191 -16.06 -17.78 30.47
N PRO A 192 -16.10 -18.09 31.78
CA PRO A 192 -16.70 -17.29 32.86
C PRO A 192 -15.75 -16.31 33.58
N ARG A 193 -14.47 -16.27 33.20
CA ARG A 193 -13.49 -15.37 33.82
C ARG A 193 -12.86 -14.50 32.74
N ALA A 194 -13.51 -13.36 32.46
CA ALA A 194 -12.99 -12.31 31.57
C ALA A 194 -11.70 -11.72 32.16
N GLN A 195 -10.58 -12.40 31.93
CA GLN A 195 -9.25 -12.01 32.40
C GLN A 195 -8.41 -11.56 31.21
N PRO A 196 -7.53 -10.55 31.36
CA PRO A 196 -6.60 -10.18 30.31
C PRO A 196 -5.76 -11.36 29.85
N ILE A 197 -5.62 -11.53 28.53
CA ILE A 197 -4.65 -12.46 27.97
C ILE A 197 -3.25 -11.93 28.28
N THR A 198 -2.36 -12.82 28.72
CA THR A 198 -0.94 -12.56 28.96
C THR A 198 -0.10 -13.50 28.09
N LEU A 199 1.22 -13.32 28.10
CA LEU A 199 2.16 -14.22 27.41
C LEU A 199 2.12 -15.65 27.97
N ASP A 200 1.66 -15.81 29.22
CA ASP A 200 1.60 -17.08 29.93
C ASP A 200 0.19 -17.70 29.91
N THR A 201 -0.79 -17.04 29.30
CA THR A 201 -2.15 -17.58 29.17
C THR A 201 -2.11 -18.85 28.31
N PRO A 202 -2.53 -20.01 28.83
CA PRO A 202 -2.61 -21.23 28.04
C PRO A 202 -3.64 -21.09 26.91
N MET A 203 -3.26 -21.50 25.70
CA MET A 203 -4.11 -21.45 24.51
C MET A 203 -4.29 -22.86 23.93
N PHE A 204 -5.43 -23.13 23.30
CA PHE A 204 -5.62 -24.36 22.54
C PHE A 204 -4.74 -24.36 21.29
N LEU A 205 -3.77 -25.27 21.24
CA LEU A 205 -2.80 -25.34 20.13
C LEU A 205 -3.38 -25.94 18.84
N ALA A 206 -4.53 -26.62 18.91
CA ALA A 206 -5.12 -27.35 17.79
C ALA A 206 -4.06 -28.14 16.99
N SER A 207 -3.99 -27.96 15.68
CA SER A 207 -3.02 -28.65 14.82
C SER A 207 -1.55 -28.31 15.11
N ALA A 208 -1.23 -27.21 15.79
CA ALA A 208 0.14 -26.91 16.19
C ALA A 208 0.70 -27.95 17.17
N GLY A 209 -0.17 -28.70 17.87
CA GLY A 209 0.22 -29.84 18.72
C GLY A 209 0.99 -30.95 17.97
N LYS A 210 0.80 -31.08 16.65
CA LYS A 210 1.50 -32.08 15.83
C LYS A 210 3.02 -31.93 15.85
N MET A 211 3.53 -30.72 16.06
CA MET A 211 4.96 -30.50 16.18
C MET A 211 5.55 -31.22 17.39
N PHE A 212 4.83 -31.25 18.52
CA PHE A 212 5.24 -32.00 19.70
C PHE A 212 5.22 -33.51 19.44
N THR A 213 4.15 -34.01 18.81
CA THR A 213 4.07 -35.42 18.41
C THR A 213 5.20 -35.80 17.46
N ALA A 214 5.52 -34.94 16.48
CA ALA A 214 6.63 -35.17 15.56
C ALA A 214 7.97 -35.26 16.30
N VAL A 215 8.25 -34.36 17.24
CA VAL A 215 9.47 -34.41 18.07
C VAL A 215 9.52 -35.70 18.90
N ALA A 216 8.43 -36.07 19.56
CA ALA A 216 8.37 -37.31 20.36
C ALA A 216 8.63 -38.55 19.49
N VAL A 217 8.05 -38.59 18.29
CA VAL A 217 8.28 -39.63 17.31
C VAL A 217 9.76 -39.68 16.88
N LEU A 218 10.37 -38.53 16.58
CA LEU A 218 11.78 -38.47 16.20
C LEU A 218 12.72 -38.88 17.33
N GLN A 219 12.42 -38.54 18.58
CA GLN A 219 13.17 -39.01 19.75
C GLN A 219 13.11 -40.53 19.91
N LEU A 220 11.96 -41.16 19.57
CA LEU A 220 11.84 -42.62 19.58
C LEU A 220 12.66 -43.27 18.45
N VAL A 221 12.72 -42.64 17.27
CA VAL A 221 13.59 -43.10 16.17
C VAL A 221 15.07 -43.00 16.57
N ASP A 222 15.48 -41.86 17.12
CA ASP A 222 16.85 -41.61 17.55
C ASP A 222 17.30 -42.59 18.64
N ALA A 223 16.40 -42.89 19.59
CA ALA A 223 16.63 -43.89 20.63
C ALA A 223 16.56 -45.36 20.12
N GLY A 224 16.34 -45.60 18.82
CA GLY A 224 16.20 -46.94 18.24
C GLY A 224 14.93 -47.68 18.68
N ARG A 225 13.97 -46.98 19.30
CA ARG A 225 12.70 -47.53 19.82
C ARG A 225 11.57 -47.51 18.79
N TRP A 226 11.77 -46.82 17.67
CA TRP A 226 10.87 -46.84 16.52
C TRP A 226 11.67 -46.78 15.22
N ARG A 227 11.08 -47.27 14.13
CA ARG A 227 11.69 -47.18 12.79
C ARG A 227 10.60 -46.95 11.76
N TRP A 228 10.92 -46.18 10.73
CA TRP A 228 10.07 -46.09 9.55
C TRP A 228 9.97 -47.46 8.87
N MET A 229 8.78 -47.79 8.36
CA MET A 229 8.66 -48.89 7.41
C MET A 229 9.38 -48.47 6.13
N ARG A 230 10.36 -49.28 5.72
CA ARG A 230 10.93 -49.14 4.37
C ARG A 230 9.88 -49.65 3.38
N ARG A 231 9.58 -48.84 2.37
CA ARG A 231 8.88 -49.31 1.17
C ARG A 231 9.84 -50.09 0.30
#